data_AF-A0A2R6JC40-F1
#
_entry.id   AF-A0A2R6JC40-F1
#
_cell.length_a   1.000
_cell.length_b   1.000
_cell.length_c   1.000
_cell.angle_alpha   90.00
_cell.angle_beta   90.00
_cell.angle_gamma   90.00
#
_symmetry.space_group_name_H-M   'P 1'
#
loop_
_entity.id
_entity.type
_entity.pdbx_description
1 polymer ?
#
loop_
_entity_poly.entity_id
_entity_poly.type
_entity_poly.pdbx_seq_one_letter_code
_entity_poly.pdbx_strand_id
1 'polypeptide(L)'
;MVEATRTVRIPLTIPDDRRDDLHQTRPKYQHCQNQTVEYCWPTAPKQPDDLITDKGDVEAALYDQLRRDTDGLHANLVQKAIKDATSAVGATKSNWESGDRVSKPDFDAADDPSWSMTYDKRAATYHRYKVSLATVNGRVEARYVLPRKLDGTPYARYVFDRRWSFSTSKLVYDSERFWLHAVMKRHYTASEAVDESSSDTHSGDSTRVLGVDLNVDGPPPRAVRIPAGGVTADRHAIGPPANETAEGPRVALVRPVRP
;
A
#
# COMPACT_ATOMS: atom_id res chain seq x y z
N MET A 1 -1.76 9.66 24.16
CA MET A 1 -2.86 8.93 23.51
C MET A 1 -2.22 8.02 22.47
N VAL A 2 -2.51 6.72 22.50
CA VAL A 2 -1.97 5.76 21.53
C VAL A 2 -3.02 5.54 20.43
N GLU A 3 -2.58 5.35 19.18
CA GLU A 3 -3.47 4.99 18.08
C GLU A 3 -3.15 3.57 17.59
N ALA A 4 -4.17 2.73 17.46
CA ALA A 4 -4.06 1.45 16.77
C ALA A 4 -4.78 1.53 15.42
N THR A 5 -4.10 1.08 14.36
CA THR A 5 -4.66 0.91 13.01
C THR A 5 -4.73 -0.58 12.67
N ARG A 6 -5.82 -1.02 12.01
CA ARG A 6 -6.03 -2.39 11.51
C ARG A 6 -6.74 -2.36 10.15
N THR A 7 -6.29 -3.17 9.19
CA THR A 7 -6.95 -3.29 7.88
C THR A 7 -7.86 -4.52 7.88
N VAL A 8 -9.10 -4.36 7.41
CA VAL A 8 -10.08 -5.44 7.24
C VAL A 8 -10.38 -5.59 5.75
N ARG A 9 -10.17 -6.79 5.19
CA ARG A 9 -10.57 -7.13 3.82
C ARG A 9 -12.05 -7.56 3.83
N ILE A 10 -12.92 -6.81 3.16
CA ILE A 10 -14.37 -7.02 3.14
C ILE A 10 -14.79 -7.25 1.67
N PRO A 11 -15.26 -8.45 1.28
CA PRO A 11 -15.77 -8.64 -0.07
C PRO A 11 -17.06 -7.85 -0.28
N LEU A 12 -17.27 -7.34 -1.49
CA LEU A 12 -18.42 -6.52 -1.84
C LEU A 12 -19.40 -7.27 -2.76
N THR A 13 -20.66 -6.88 -2.65
CA THR A 13 -21.68 -7.05 -3.70
C THR A 13 -22.01 -5.66 -4.24
N ILE A 14 -21.61 -5.41 -5.48
CA ILE A 14 -22.01 -4.24 -6.27
C ILE A 14 -23.33 -4.60 -6.99
N PRO A 15 -24.28 -3.68 -7.19
CA PRO A 15 -25.36 -3.86 -8.15
C PRO A 15 -24.79 -4.05 -9.56
N ASP A 16 -25.28 -5.03 -10.32
CA ASP A 16 -24.70 -5.40 -11.62
C ASP A 16 -24.77 -4.23 -12.63
N ASP A 17 -25.86 -3.47 -12.60
CA ASP A 17 -26.09 -2.23 -13.38
C ASP A 17 -25.12 -1.09 -13.03
N ARG A 18 -24.40 -1.20 -11.90
CA ARG A 18 -23.46 -0.19 -11.38
C ARG A 18 -22.02 -0.70 -11.27
N ARG A 19 -21.74 -1.91 -11.78
CA ARG A 19 -20.39 -2.50 -11.79
C ARG A 19 -19.44 -1.67 -12.65
N ASP A 20 -19.93 -1.21 -13.80
CA ASP A 20 -19.13 -0.49 -14.80
C ASP A 20 -18.76 0.94 -14.37
N ASP A 21 -19.54 1.59 -13.51
CA ASP A 21 -19.18 2.90 -12.93
C ASP A 21 -17.83 2.87 -12.22
N LEU A 22 -17.52 1.78 -11.52
CA LEU A 22 -16.27 1.60 -10.80
C LEU A 22 -15.11 1.37 -11.78
N HIS A 23 -15.34 0.57 -12.82
CA HIS A 23 -14.38 0.34 -13.90
C HIS A 23 -14.11 1.60 -14.73
N GLN A 24 -15.12 2.39 -15.07
CA GLN A 24 -15.00 3.69 -15.78
C GLN A 24 -14.31 4.76 -14.91
N THR A 25 -14.38 4.65 -13.58
CA THR A 25 -13.67 5.56 -12.66
C THR A 25 -12.17 5.25 -12.61
N ARG A 26 -11.75 3.99 -12.81
CA ARG A 26 -10.33 3.57 -12.74
C ARG A 26 -9.43 4.30 -13.75
N PRO A 27 -9.70 4.37 -15.06
CA PRO A 27 -8.85 5.10 -16.02
C PRO A 27 -8.65 6.58 -15.67
N LYS A 28 -9.68 7.28 -15.18
CA LYS A 28 -9.56 8.68 -14.74
C LYS A 28 -8.69 8.80 -13.48
N TYR A 29 -8.77 7.86 -12.53
CA TYR A 29 -7.85 7.80 -11.38
C TYR A 29 -6.41 7.49 -11.80
N GLN A 30 -6.22 6.51 -12.69
CA GLN A 30 -4.95 6.05 -13.25
C GLN A 30 -4.23 7.17 -14.01
N HIS A 31 -4.94 7.93 -14.84
CA HIS A 31 -4.41 9.13 -15.50
C HIS A 31 -3.80 10.12 -14.49
N CYS A 32 -4.52 10.45 -13.40
CA CYS A 32 -3.97 11.29 -12.34
C CYS A 32 -2.72 10.70 -11.68
N GLN A 33 -2.67 9.38 -11.48
CA GLN A 33 -1.47 8.73 -10.94
C GLN A 33 -0.28 8.88 -11.89
N ASN A 34 -0.44 8.52 -13.17
CA ASN A 34 0.65 8.54 -14.15
C ASN A 34 1.17 9.95 -14.37
N GLN A 35 0.29 10.94 -14.57
CA GLN A 35 0.69 12.36 -14.68
C GLN A 35 1.41 12.87 -13.42
N THR A 36 1.05 12.37 -12.24
CA THR A 36 1.80 12.66 -11.00
C THR A 36 3.19 12.01 -11.02
N VAL A 37 3.34 10.78 -11.53
CA VAL A 37 4.68 10.18 -11.67
C VAL A 37 5.51 10.91 -12.73
N GLU A 38 4.93 11.35 -13.85
CA GLU A 38 5.64 12.19 -14.84
C GLU A 38 6.18 13.48 -14.22
N TYR A 39 5.41 14.13 -13.35
CA TYR A 39 5.84 15.34 -12.63
C TYR A 39 6.91 15.05 -11.57
N CYS A 40 6.71 14.00 -10.77
CA CYS A 40 7.62 13.65 -9.67
C CYS A 40 8.93 13.00 -10.12
N TRP A 41 8.99 12.49 -11.36
CA TRP A 41 10.12 11.73 -11.91
C TRP A 41 10.63 12.38 -13.20
N PRO A 42 11.66 13.26 -13.13
CA PRO A 42 12.22 13.91 -14.32
C PRO A 42 12.80 12.88 -15.30
N THR A 43 13.00 13.28 -16.56
CA THR A 43 13.34 12.35 -17.67
C THR A 43 14.61 11.52 -17.44
N ALA A 44 15.57 11.99 -16.65
CA ALA A 44 16.79 11.27 -16.30
C ALA A 44 17.33 11.71 -14.92
N PRO A 45 16.78 11.19 -13.80
CA PRO A 45 17.32 11.47 -12.48
C PRO A 45 18.66 10.74 -12.30
N LYS A 46 19.58 11.38 -11.60
CA LYS A 46 20.94 10.89 -11.31
C LYS A 46 21.14 10.54 -9.84
N GLN A 47 20.32 11.12 -8.97
CA GLN A 47 20.35 10.96 -7.51
C GLN A 47 18.92 10.96 -6.93
N PRO A 48 18.70 10.43 -5.72
CA PRO A 48 17.37 10.40 -5.08
C PRO A 48 16.74 11.80 -4.90
N ASP A 49 17.56 12.84 -4.71
CA ASP A 49 17.08 14.22 -4.53
C ASP A 49 16.57 14.90 -5.81
N ASP A 50 16.74 14.27 -6.98
CA ASP A 50 16.10 14.75 -8.22
C ASP A 50 14.60 14.40 -8.27
N LEU A 51 14.10 13.59 -7.34
CA LEU A 51 12.70 13.15 -7.27
C LEU A 51 11.86 14.07 -6.37
N ILE A 52 10.74 14.59 -6.90
CA ILE A 52 9.83 15.46 -6.14
C ILE A 52 8.89 14.60 -5.30
N THR A 53 9.06 14.62 -3.98
CA THR A 53 8.33 13.73 -3.05
C THR A 53 7.47 14.44 -2.01
N ASP A 54 7.45 15.77 -1.97
CA ASP A 54 6.52 16.49 -1.09
C ASP A 54 5.06 16.39 -1.60
N LYS A 55 4.13 16.14 -0.68
CA LYS A 55 2.73 15.84 -1.01
C LYS A 55 1.83 17.07 -1.00
N GLY A 56 2.29 18.19 -0.44
CA GLY A 56 1.64 19.49 -0.53
C GLY A 56 1.97 20.16 -1.86
N ASP A 57 3.25 20.27 -2.18
CA ASP A 57 3.73 20.97 -3.39
C ASP A 57 3.25 20.28 -4.67
N VAL A 58 3.36 18.95 -4.75
CA VAL A 58 2.89 18.17 -5.91
C VAL A 58 1.36 18.27 -6.08
N GLU A 59 0.60 18.31 -4.98
CA GLU A 59 -0.87 18.49 -5.05
C GLU A 59 -1.25 19.90 -5.49
N ALA A 60 -0.57 20.92 -4.97
CA ALA A 60 -0.78 22.31 -5.36
C ALA A 60 -0.43 22.56 -6.84
N ALA A 61 0.61 21.91 -7.35
CA ALA A 61 1.02 22.03 -8.75
C ALA A 61 0.05 21.34 -9.74
N LEU A 62 -0.48 20.16 -9.39
CA LEU A 62 -1.19 19.29 -10.33
C LEU A 62 -2.73 19.30 -10.22
N TYR A 63 -3.29 19.58 -9.04
CA TYR A 63 -4.72 19.36 -8.77
C TYR A 63 -5.64 20.08 -9.77
N ASP A 64 -5.43 21.37 -10.02
CA ASP A 64 -6.31 22.16 -10.90
C ASP A 64 -6.14 21.81 -12.39
N GLN A 65 -5.03 21.20 -12.81
CA GLN A 65 -4.93 20.61 -14.15
C GLN A 65 -5.71 19.30 -14.20
N LEU A 66 -5.37 18.35 -13.32
CA LEU A 66 -5.95 17.01 -13.30
C LEU A 66 -7.47 17.01 -13.06
N ARG A 67 -8.02 18.01 -12.36
CA ARG A 67 -9.47 18.20 -12.20
C ARG A 67 -10.20 18.61 -13.48
N ARG A 68 -9.51 19.25 -14.43
CA ARG A 68 -10.03 19.55 -15.78
C ARG A 68 -9.86 18.33 -16.68
N ASP A 69 -8.65 17.78 -16.74
CA ASP A 69 -8.28 16.68 -17.63
C ASP A 69 -9.13 15.40 -17.39
N THR A 70 -9.52 15.15 -16.14
CA THR A 70 -10.37 14.01 -15.77
C THR A 70 -11.88 14.27 -15.84
N ASP A 71 -12.34 15.41 -16.36
CA ASP A 71 -13.75 15.69 -16.67
C ASP A 71 -14.73 15.19 -15.59
N GLY A 72 -14.84 15.94 -14.49
CA GLY A 72 -15.81 15.66 -13.43
C GLY A 72 -15.45 14.55 -12.42
N LEU A 73 -14.29 13.87 -12.53
CA LEU A 73 -13.84 12.93 -11.49
C LEU A 73 -13.88 13.58 -10.10
N HIS A 74 -14.47 12.89 -9.12
CA HIS A 74 -14.69 13.41 -7.77
C HIS A 74 -13.39 13.95 -7.15
N ALA A 75 -13.41 15.20 -6.66
CA ALA A 75 -12.20 15.93 -6.27
C ALA A 75 -11.24 15.18 -5.33
N ASN A 76 -11.80 14.50 -4.31
CA ASN A 76 -10.98 13.75 -3.35
C ASN A 76 -10.36 12.48 -3.96
N LEU A 77 -10.87 11.96 -5.09
CA LEU A 77 -10.21 10.87 -5.83
C LEU A 77 -8.98 11.38 -6.61
N VAL A 78 -9.04 12.56 -7.22
CA VAL A 78 -7.86 13.21 -7.83
C VAL A 78 -6.76 13.42 -6.77
N GLN A 79 -7.12 13.99 -5.61
CA GLN A 79 -6.18 14.18 -4.49
C GLN A 79 -5.64 12.87 -3.90
N LYS A 80 -6.31 11.72 -4.12
CA LYS A 80 -5.83 10.41 -3.68
C LYS A 80 -4.95 9.73 -4.71
N ALA A 81 -5.26 9.87 -6.00
CA ALA A 81 -4.38 9.45 -7.08
C ALA A 81 -3.02 10.18 -7.01
N ILE A 82 -3.02 11.50 -6.80
CA ILE A 82 -1.81 12.29 -6.57
C ILE A 82 -1.05 11.74 -5.34
N LYS A 83 -1.69 11.70 -4.16
CA LYS A 83 -1.04 11.24 -2.92
C LYS A 83 -0.52 9.80 -3.00
N ASP A 84 -1.20 8.90 -3.71
CA ASP A 84 -0.75 7.51 -3.91
C ASP A 84 0.50 7.48 -4.81
N ALA A 85 0.50 8.20 -5.94
CA ALA A 85 1.63 8.28 -6.86
C ALA A 85 2.87 8.95 -6.22
N THR A 86 2.70 10.09 -5.54
CA THR A 86 3.80 10.73 -4.79
C THR A 86 4.32 9.82 -3.66
N SER A 87 3.46 9.00 -3.06
CA SER A 87 3.89 8.00 -2.06
C SER A 87 4.67 6.84 -2.69
N ALA A 88 4.34 6.42 -3.91
CA ALA A 88 5.11 5.41 -4.65
C ALA A 88 6.50 5.95 -5.03
N VAL A 89 6.58 7.17 -5.59
CA VAL A 89 7.87 7.80 -5.91
C VAL A 89 8.70 8.05 -4.63
N GLY A 90 8.07 8.43 -3.52
CA GLY A 90 8.74 8.55 -2.22
C GLY A 90 9.31 7.23 -1.68
N ALA A 91 8.58 6.12 -1.81
CA ALA A 91 9.10 4.80 -1.46
C ALA A 91 10.28 4.39 -2.36
N THR A 92 10.19 4.68 -3.67
CA THR A 92 11.29 4.48 -4.61
C THR A 92 12.51 5.33 -4.26
N LYS A 93 12.32 6.59 -3.83
CA LYS A 93 13.41 7.46 -3.36
C LYS A 93 14.16 6.80 -2.19
N SER A 94 13.46 6.35 -1.15
CA SER A 94 14.11 5.73 0.02
C SER A 94 14.74 4.36 -0.24
N ASN A 95 14.24 3.59 -1.20
CA ASN A 95 14.92 2.39 -1.68
C ASN A 95 16.24 2.75 -2.37
N TRP A 96 16.26 3.79 -3.21
CA TRP A 96 17.48 4.27 -3.88
C TRP A 96 18.50 4.84 -2.87
N GLU A 97 18.05 5.58 -1.86
CA GLU A 97 18.89 6.04 -0.73
C GLU A 97 19.53 4.87 0.04
N SER A 98 18.83 3.75 0.11
CA SER A 98 19.29 2.49 0.73
C SER A 98 20.20 1.66 -0.20
N GLY A 99 20.45 2.13 -1.43
CA GLY A 99 21.30 1.48 -2.43
C GLY A 99 20.61 0.42 -3.30
N ASP A 100 19.30 0.22 -3.15
CA ASP A 100 18.54 -0.71 -4.00
C ASP A 100 18.42 -0.19 -5.45
N ARG A 101 18.35 -1.11 -6.40
CA ARG A 101 18.08 -0.77 -7.81
C ARG A 101 16.61 -0.35 -7.95
N VAL A 102 16.39 0.84 -8.52
CA VAL A 102 15.06 1.41 -8.71
C VAL A 102 14.67 1.57 -10.18
N SER A 103 13.36 1.75 -10.40
CA SER A 103 12.75 2.18 -11.65
C SER A 103 11.61 3.15 -11.36
N LYS A 104 11.24 3.96 -12.35
CA LYS A 104 10.04 4.81 -12.30
C LYS A 104 8.81 3.93 -11.97
N PRO A 105 7.94 4.33 -11.01
CA PRO A 105 6.67 3.66 -10.79
C PRO A 105 5.80 3.69 -12.04
N ASP A 106 5.01 2.64 -12.24
CA ASP A 106 4.04 2.55 -13.32
C ASP A 106 2.70 2.04 -12.75
N PHE A 107 1.58 2.54 -13.25
CA PHE A 107 0.24 2.07 -12.92
C PHE A 107 -0.53 1.54 -14.15
N ASP A 108 0.12 1.50 -15.33
CA ASP A 108 -0.41 0.91 -16.55
C ASP A 108 -0.15 -0.61 -16.57
N ALA A 109 -0.93 -1.32 -15.76
CA ALA A 109 -1.01 -2.78 -15.73
C ALA A 109 -1.64 -3.32 -17.03
N ALA A 110 -0.88 -3.31 -18.13
CA ALA A 110 -1.37 -3.73 -19.44
C ALA A 110 -1.79 -5.22 -19.50
N ASP A 111 -1.11 -6.08 -18.73
CA ASP A 111 -1.32 -7.53 -18.70
C ASP A 111 -2.13 -8.03 -17.48
N ASP A 112 -2.50 -7.16 -16.53
CA ASP A 112 -3.27 -7.51 -15.33
C ASP A 112 -4.55 -6.66 -15.21
N PRO A 113 -5.76 -7.27 -15.32
CA PRO A 113 -7.02 -6.57 -15.13
C PRO A 113 -7.35 -6.25 -13.65
N SER A 114 -6.50 -6.64 -12.69
CA SER A 114 -6.60 -6.21 -11.31
C SER A 114 -6.25 -4.72 -11.15
N TRP A 115 -6.86 -4.06 -10.17
CA TRP A 115 -6.55 -2.65 -9.88
C TRP A 115 -6.98 -2.24 -8.47
N SER A 116 -6.49 -1.07 -8.01
CA SER A 116 -7.00 -0.45 -6.79
C SER A 116 -7.16 1.07 -6.90
N MET A 117 -8.03 1.64 -6.05
CA MET A 117 -8.24 3.07 -5.87
C MET A 117 -8.41 3.39 -4.38
N THR A 118 -7.80 4.47 -3.89
CA THR A 118 -7.86 4.86 -2.47
C THR A 118 -9.01 5.84 -2.22
N TYR A 119 -9.89 5.47 -1.28
CA TYR A 119 -11.07 6.24 -0.88
C TYR A 119 -10.93 6.73 0.57
N ASP A 120 -11.19 8.01 0.85
CA ASP A 120 -11.33 8.54 2.21
C ASP A 120 -12.80 8.79 2.61
N LYS A 121 -13.05 9.47 3.73
CA LYS A 121 -14.39 9.79 4.25
C LYS A 121 -15.19 10.79 3.41
N ARG A 122 -14.58 11.43 2.39
CA ARG A 122 -15.25 12.35 1.48
C ARG A 122 -15.58 11.63 0.16
N ALA A 123 -14.63 10.85 -0.37
CA ALA A 123 -14.87 9.98 -1.51
C ALA A 123 -15.80 8.78 -1.19
N ALA A 124 -15.82 8.29 0.06
CA ALA A 124 -16.63 7.16 0.49
C ALA A 124 -17.36 7.43 1.82
N THR A 125 -18.59 6.93 1.91
CA THR A 125 -19.41 6.99 3.13
C THR A 125 -19.62 5.56 3.64
N TYR A 126 -19.02 5.26 4.80
CA TYR A 126 -19.01 3.93 5.37
C TYR A 126 -20.18 3.75 6.35
N HIS A 127 -21.01 2.73 6.14
CA HIS A 127 -22.07 2.33 7.05
C HIS A 127 -21.75 0.96 7.67
N ARG A 128 -22.60 0.47 8.57
CA ARG A 128 -22.41 -0.81 9.28
C ARG A 128 -22.53 -2.06 8.38
N TYR A 129 -23.18 -1.96 7.22
CA TYR A 129 -23.49 -3.08 6.30
C TYR A 129 -23.28 -2.77 4.81
N LYS A 130 -22.88 -1.55 4.47
CA LYS A 130 -22.65 -1.07 3.09
C LYS A 130 -21.66 0.10 3.08
N VAL A 131 -21.10 0.39 1.91
CA VAL A 131 -20.36 1.62 1.61
C VAL A 131 -21.00 2.31 0.41
N SER A 132 -21.08 3.65 0.44
CA SER A 132 -21.41 4.47 -0.73
C SER A 132 -20.12 5.08 -1.28
N LEU A 133 -19.70 4.66 -2.47
CA LEU A 133 -18.46 5.08 -3.14
C LEU A 133 -18.77 6.13 -4.21
N ALA A 134 -17.98 7.20 -4.28
CA ALA A 134 -18.03 8.14 -5.41
C ALA A 134 -17.46 7.50 -6.69
N THR A 135 -18.10 7.79 -7.82
CA THR A 135 -17.74 7.33 -9.17
C THR A 135 -17.88 8.47 -10.17
N VAL A 136 -17.53 8.23 -11.44
CA VAL A 136 -17.82 9.16 -12.55
C VAL A 136 -19.32 9.44 -12.68
N ASN A 137 -20.17 8.41 -12.51
CA ASN A 137 -21.63 8.50 -12.59
C ASN A 137 -22.25 8.68 -11.19
N GLY A 138 -21.71 9.62 -10.42
CA GLY A 138 -22.22 10.01 -9.09
C GLY A 138 -21.73 9.12 -7.95
N ARG A 139 -22.59 8.22 -7.45
CA ARG A 139 -22.24 7.29 -6.35
C ARG A 139 -22.86 5.91 -6.55
N VAL A 140 -22.14 4.88 -6.10
CA VAL A 140 -22.54 3.46 -6.10
C VAL A 140 -22.65 2.98 -4.66
N GLU A 141 -23.74 2.28 -4.32
CA GLU A 141 -23.89 1.61 -3.02
C GLU A 141 -23.50 0.13 -3.11
N ALA A 142 -22.40 -0.23 -2.45
CA ALA A 142 -21.92 -1.61 -2.36
C ALA A 142 -22.28 -2.22 -1.00
N ARG A 143 -22.90 -3.41 -0.99
CA ARG A 143 -23.19 -4.16 0.25
C ARG A 143 -21.98 -4.97 0.67
N TYR A 144 -21.76 -5.09 1.97
CA TYR A 144 -20.70 -5.94 2.53
C TYR A 144 -21.14 -7.40 2.57
N VAL A 145 -20.28 -8.29 2.07
CA VAL A 145 -20.50 -9.74 2.10
C VAL A 145 -19.99 -10.27 3.43
N LEU A 146 -20.91 -10.54 4.35
CA LEU A 146 -20.58 -10.97 5.71
C LEU A 146 -20.41 -12.50 5.80
N PRO A 147 -19.48 -13.01 6.64
CA PRO A 147 -19.37 -14.44 6.92
C PRO A 147 -20.61 -14.95 7.68
N ARG A 148 -20.99 -16.21 7.45
CA ARG A 148 -22.19 -16.84 8.08
C ARG A 148 -22.16 -16.82 9.61
N LYS A 149 -20.98 -16.89 10.21
CA LYS A 149 -20.74 -16.65 11.64
C LYS A 149 -19.84 -15.43 11.79
N LEU A 150 -20.21 -14.52 12.69
CA LEU A 150 -19.51 -13.25 12.91
C LEU A 150 -18.45 -13.34 14.01
N ASP A 151 -18.67 -14.16 15.05
CA ASP A 151 -17.79 -14.23 16.21
C ASP A 151 -16.38 -14.71 15.83
N GLY A 152 -15.36 -14.10 16.43
CA GLY A 152 -13.95 -14.36 16.10
C GLY A 152 -13.46 -13.73 14.79
N THR A 153 -14.35 -13.21 13.93
CA THR A 153 -13.94 -12.60 12.66
C THR A 153 -13.35 -11.19 12.86
N PRO A 154 -12.42 -10.74 11.98
CA PRO A 154 -11.96 -9.34 11.96
C PRO A 154 -13.11 -8.34 11.79
N TYR A 155 -14.20 -8.77 11.13
CA TYR A 155 -15.38 -7.96 10.92
C TYR A 155 -16.11 -7.65 12.24
N ALA A 156 -16.36 -8.66 13.08
CA ALA A 156 -16.91 -8.43 14.41
C ALA A 156 -15.95 -7.65 15.32
N ARG A 157 -14.65 -7.98 15.30
CA ARG A 157 -13.62 -7.37 16.17
C ARG A 157 -13.36 -5.88 15.86
N TYR A 158 -13.48 -5.44 14.61
CA TYR A 158 -13.07 -4.10 14.20
C TYR A 158 -14.15 -3.28 13.46
N VAL A 159 -15.13 -3.90 12.79
CA VAL A 159 -16.16 -3.17 12.00
C VAL A 159 -17.48 -3.01 12.77
N PHE A 160 -17.76 -3.88 13.74
CA PHE A 160 -18.90 -3.76 14.65
C PHE A 160 -18.58 -3.18 16.03
N ASP A 161 -17.33 -3.21 16.47
CA ASP A 161 -16.90 -2.55 17.72
C ASP A 161 -16.90 -1.03 17.53
N ARG A 162 -17.75 -0.32 18.29
CA ARG A 162 -17.90 1.15 18.22
C ARG A 162 -16.65 1.92 18.67
N ARG A 163 -15.69 1.26 19.34
CA ARG A 163 -14.39 1.86 19.70
C ARG A 163 -13.48 2.04 18.47
N TRP A 164 -13.77 1.32 17.38
CA TRP A 164 -13.10 1.45 16.10
C TRP A 164 -13.93 2.29 15.14
N SER A 165 -13.25 3.08 14.31
CA SER A 165 -13.87 3.88 13.26
C SER A 165 -13.18 3.64 11.92
N PHE A 166 -13.94 3.66 10.82
CA PHE A 166 -13.35 3.72 9.48
C PHE A 166 -12.49 4.98 9.36
N SER A 167 -11.38 4.90 8.63
CA SER A 167 -10.47 6.03 8.36
C SER A 167 -10.37 6.32 6.86
N THR A 168 -9.74 5.41 6.13
CA THR A 168 -9.62 5.38 4.66
C THR A 168 -9.86 3.93 4.23
N SER A 169 -9.99 3.67 2.94
CA SER A 169 -9.96 2.32 2.39
C SER A 169 -9.25 2.31 1.04
N LYS A 170 -8.84 1.13 0.60
CA LYS A 170 -8.67 0.87 -0.83
C LYS A 170 -9.87 0.05 -1.33
N LEU A 171 -10.47 0.48 -2.42
CA LEU A 171 -11.24 -0.41 -3.27
C LEU A 171 -10.22 -1.21 -4.08
N VAL A 172 -10.34 -2.53 -4.10
CA VAL A 172 -9.50 -3.44 -4.89
C VAL A 172 -10.40 -4.29 -5.76
N TYR A 173 -10.02 -4.47 -7.02
CA TYR A 173 -10.63 -5.41 -7.95
C TYR A 173 -9.60 -6.48 -8.29
N ASP A 174 -9.91 -7.76 -8.09
CA ASP A 174 -8.96 -8.89 -8.20
C ASP A 174 -9.15 -9.71 -9.49
N SER A 175 -9.49 -9.04 -10.60
CA SER A 175 -9.98 -9.59 -11.87
C SER A 175 -11.41 -10.18 -11.84
N GLU A 176 -11.90 -10.66 -10.69
CA GLU A 176 -13.25 -11.23 -10.55
C GLU A 176 -14.21 -10.34 -9.74
N ARG A 177 -13.76 -9.87 -8.58
CA ARG A 177 -14.59 -9.33 -7.51
C ARG A 177 -14.01 -8.06 -6.89
N PHE A 178 -14.90 -7.27 -6.30
CA PHE A 178 -14.55 -6.08 -5.55
C PHE A 178 -14.36 -6.39 -4.06
N TRP A 179 -13.31 -5.81 -3.47
CA TRP A 179 -13.00 -5.84 -2.05
C TRP A 179 -12.82 -4.42 -1.53
N LEU A 180 -13.34 -4.16 -0.33
CA LEU A 180 -13.00 -2.99 0.46
C LEU A 180 -11.92 -3.38 1.47
N HIS A 181 -10.70 -2.91 1.26
CA HIS A 181 -9.62 -2.98 2.26
C HIS A 181 -9.80 -1.77 3.20
N ALA A 182 -10.67 -1.93 4.19
CA ALA A 182 -11.07 -0.88 5.12
C ALA A 182 -10.03 -0.69 6.23
N VAL A 183 -9.49 0.52 6.35
CA VAL A 183 -8.56 0.89 7.43
C VAL A 183 -9.36 1.38 8.63
N MET A 184 -9.34 0.60 9.70
CA MET A 184 -10.00 0.89 10.97
C MET A 184 -9.00 1.49 11.95
N LYS A 185 -9.41 2.55 12.66
CA LYS A 185 -8.63 3.24 13.70
C LYS A 185 -9.35 3.23 15.04
N ARG A 186 -8.62 2.97 16.13
CA ARG A 186 -9.02 3.22 17.52
C ARG A 186 -7.97 4.07 18.21
N HIS A 187 -8.42 5.05 18.99
CA HIS A 187 -7.59 5.79 19.92
C HIS A 187 -7.73 5.22 21.33
N TYR A 188 -6.64 5.18 22.07
CA TYR A 188 -6.55 4.67 23.44
C TYR A 188 -6.13 5.81 24.38
N THR A 189 -6.85 5.97 25.48
CA THR A 189 -6.36 6.73 26.63
C THR A 189 -5.09 6.07 27.20
N ALA A 190 -4.30 6.80 27.99
CA ALA A 190 -3.09 6.22 28.60
C ALA A 190 -3.41 5.01 29.49
N SER A 191 -4.57 5.03 30.19
CA SER A 191 -5.03 3.94 31.07
C SER A 191 -5.45 2.69 30.31
N GLU A 192 -6.08 2.81 29.14
CA GLU A 192 -6.43 1.64 28.30
C GLU A 192 -5.20 1.05 27.60
N ALA A 193 -4.19 1.88 27.31
CA ALA A 193 -3.01 1.46 26.56
C ALA A 193 -2.12 0.50 27.36
N VAL A 194 -1.97 0.71 28.69
CA VAL A 194 -1.27 -0.27 29.54
C VAL A 194 -2.04 -1.58 29.66
N ASP A 195 -3.36 -1.53 29.84
CA ASP A 195 -4.21 -2.70 30.08
C ASP A 195 -4.21 -3.67 28.88
N GLU A 196 -4.42 -3.18 27.65
CA GLU A 196 -4.28 -4.00 26.42
C GLU A 196 -2.81 -4.25 26.00
N SER A 197 -1.81 -3.76 26.74
CA SER A 197 -0.39 -4.13 26.56
C SER A 197 0.12 -5.18 27.56
N SER A 198 -0.64 -5.44 28.63
CA SER A 198 -0.22 -6.32 29.73
C SER A 198 -0.28 -7.83 29.40
N SER A 199 -0.67 -8.21 28.17
CA SER A 199 -0.62 -9.60 27.71
C SER A 199 0.73 -9.94 27.04
N ASP A 200 1.70 -10.33 27.87
CA ASP A 200 2.91 -11.07 27.52
C ASP A 200 3.67 -10.66 26.24
N THR A 201 4.27 -9.46 26.23
CA THR A 201 5.56 -9.22 25.56
C THR A 201 6.33 -8.13 26.32
N HIS A 202 7.64 -8.26 26.47
CA HIS A 202 8.46 -7.33 27.26
C HIS A 202 8.45 -5.88 26.75
N SER A 203 8.60 -4.96 27.71
CA SER A 203 8.87 -3.55 27.47
C SER A 203 10.09 -3.36 26.56
N GLY A 204 9.90 -2.62 25.46
CA GLY A 204 10.95 -2.30 24.49
C GLY A 204 10.41 -1.27 23.50
N ASP A 205 10.93 -0.05 23.55
CA ASP A 205 10.36 1.12 22.86
C ASP A 205 10.54 1.03 21.33
N SER A 206 9.54 0.47 20.65
CA SER A 206 9.37 0.57 19.19
C SER A 206 7.94 0.21 18.79
N THR A 207 7.27 1.10 18.04
CA THR A 207 5.94 0.79 17.48
C THR A 207 6.10 -0.16 16.28
N ARG A 208 6.24 -1.46 16.55
CA ARG A 208 6.38 -2.49 15.51
C ARG A 208 5.06 -2.70 14.79
N VAL A 209 4.93 -2.05 13.63
CA VAL A 209 3.80 -2.24 12.70
C VAL A 209 3.94 -3.62 12.04
N LEU A 210 3.26 -4.63 12.57
CA LEU A 210 3.04 -5.92 11.90
C LEU A 210 2.02 -5.75 10.75
N GLY A 211 2.44 -5.05 9.71
CA GLY A 211 1.80 -5.05 8.40
C GLY A 211 2.09 -6.36 7.70
N VAL A 212 1.36 -7.42 8.08
CA VAL A 212 1.40 -8.71 7.36
C VAL A 212 0.64 -8.54 6.05
N ASP A 213 1.34 -8.12 5.01
CA ASP A 213 0.81 -8.16 3.65
C ASP A 213 0.80 -9.60 3.17
N LEU A 214 -0.40 -10.18 3.07
CA LEU A 214 -0.58 -11.49 2.45
C LEU A 214 -0.62 -11.30 0.95
N ASN A 215 0.58 -11.39 0.37
CA ASN A 215 0.87 -11.47 -1.05
C ASN A 215 -0.23 -12.30 -1.76
N VAL A 216 -0.94 -11.69 -2.71
CA VAL A 216 -1.81 -12.43 -3.63
C VAL A 216 -0.92 -12.93 -4.76
N ASP A 217 -0.97 -14.22 -5.07
CA ASP A 217 -0.09 -14.87 -6.04
C ASP A 217 -0.47 -14.55 -7.51
N GLY A 218 -0.38 -13.27 -7.86
CA GLY A 218 -0.13 -12.85 -9.23
C GLY A 218 1.36 -13.04 -9.57
N PRO A 219 1.72 -13.30 -10.85
CA PRO A 219 3.11 -13.44 -11.24
C PRO A 219 3.86 -12.11 -11.01
N PRO A 220 5.02 -12.12 -10.33
CA PRO A 220 5.63 -10.88 -9.86
C PRO A 220 6.26 -10.07 -11.01
N PRO A 221 6.04 -8.74 -11.09
CA PRO A 221 7.02 -7.87 -11.74
C PRO A 221 8.36 -8.07 -11.03
N ARG A 222 9.43 -8.31 -11.80
CA ARG A 222 10.71 -8.89 -11.32
C ARG A 222 11.21 -8.23 -10.02
N ALA A 223 11.01 -8.92 -8.90
CA ALA A 223 11.20 -8.34 -7.58
C ALA A 223 12.65 -7.97 -7.28
N VAL A 224 12.84 -6.74 -6.80
CA VAL A 224 14.07 -6.31 -6.12
C VAL A 224 14.00 -6.78 -4.67
N ARG A 225 15.09 -7.34 -4.16
CA ARG A 225 15.20 -7.91 -2.82
C ARG A 225 15.63 -6.83 -1.82
N ILE A 226 14.66 -6.22 -1.13
CA ILE A 226 14.94 -5.29 -0.04
C ILE A 226 15.65 -6.02 1.13
N PRO A 227 16.87 -5.63 1.53
CA PRO A 227 17.48 -6.11 2.77
C PRO A 227 16.99 -5.30 3.97
N ALA A 228 16.82 -5.94 5.13
CA ALA A 228 16.58 -5.20 6.37
C ALA A 228 17.85 -4.45 6.77
N GLY A 229 17.75 -3.11 6.90
CA GLY A 229 18.88 -2.25 7.27
C GLY A 229 19.45 -2.61 8.65
N GLY A 230 20.68 -3.12 8.68
CA GLY A 230 21.39 -3.44 9.91
C GLY A 230 22.02 -2.19 10.53
N VAL A 231 21.76 -1.97 11.82
CA VAL A 231 22.45 -0.90 12.59
C VAL A 231 23.93 -1.23 12.70
N THR A 232 24.79 -0.24 12.46
CA THR A 232 26.24 -0.35 12.63
C THR A 232 26.59 -0.50 14.12
N ALA A 233 27.03 -1.68 14.53
CA ALA A 233 27.68 -1.90 15.82
C ALA A 233 29.18 -1.58 15.72
N ASP A 234 29.73 -0.95 16.77
CA ASP A 234 31.11 -0.44 16.78
C ASP A 234 32.16 -1.56 16.91
N ARG A 235 33.38 -1.28 16.45
CA ARG A 235 34.52 -2.20 16.51
C ARG A 235 35.23 -2.11 17.86
N HIS A 236 35.25 -3.21 18.60
CA HIS A 236 36.34 -3.53 19.53
C HIS A 236 36.83 -4.96 19.27
N ALA A 237 38.13 -5.18 19.44
CA ALA A 237 38.81 -6.38 18.96
C ALA A 237 39.26 -7.31 20.11
N ILE A 238 39.30 -8.61 19.82
CA ILE A 238 40.15 -9.64 20.45
C ILE A 238 40.50 -10.67 19.36
N GLY A 239 41.69 -11.26 19.44
CA GLY A 239 42.25 -12.18 18.43
C GLY A 239 41.85 -13.66 18.59
N PRO A 240 42.26 -14.53 17.64
CA PRO A 240 41.86 -15.94 17.56
C PRO A 240 42.80 -16.90 18.31
N PRO A 241 42.47 -18.20 18.32
CA PRO A 241 43.45 -19.19 17.85
C PRO A 241 42.89 -20.19 16.80
N ALA A 242 43.78 -21.02 16.25
CA ALA A 242 43.53 -22.09 15.26
C ALA A 242 42.95 -23.38 15.93
N ASN A 243 42.60 -24.48 15.24
CA ASN A 243 42.84 -24.92 13.85
C ASN A 243 41.55 -25.61 13.26
N GLU A 244 41.47 -26.61 12.38
CA GLU A 244 42.41 -27.59 11.75
C GLU A 244 41.91 -28.05 10.35
N THR A 245 42.46 -29.15 9.80
CA THR A 245 42.32 -29.60 8.38
C THR A 245 41.30 -30.70 8.11
N ALA A 246 40.71 -30.69 6.90
CA ALA A 246 40.39 -31.89 6.09
C ALA A 246 40.26 -31.56 4.59
N GLU A 247 40.61 -32.50 3.70
CA GLU A 247 40.49 -32.41 2.22
C GLU A 247 39.08 -32.89 1.77
N GLY A 248 38.46 -32.42 0.67
CA GLY A 248 38.78 -32.68 -0.76
C GLY A 248 37.74 -33.66 -1.37
N PRO A 249 37.57 -33.81 -2.71
CA PRO A 249 38.26 -33.16 -3.84
C PRO A 249 37.31 -32.50 -4.90
N ARG A 250 37.91 -32.12 -6.05
CA ARG A 250 37.35 -31.56 -7.32
C ARG A 250 36.39 -32.56 -8.02
N VAL A 251 35.68 -32.32 -9.14
CA VAL A 251 35.82 -31.54 -10.41
C VAL A 251 34.37 -31.22 -10.89
N ALA A 252 33.98 -30.22 -11.70
CA ALA A 252 34.42 -29.89 -13.07
C ALA A 252 33.90 -28.54 -13.60
N LEU A 253 34.51 -28.06 -14.69
CA LEU A 253 34.25 -26.75 -15.31
C LEU A 253 34.23 -26.92 -16.85
N VAL A 254 33.12 -26.59 -17.52
CA VAL A 254 33.04 -26.56 -18.99
C VAL A 254 32.19 -25.38 -19.49
N ARG A 255 32.87 -24.44 -20.15
CA ARG A 255 32.39 -23.63 -21.28
C ARG A 255 33.35 -23.96 -22.44
N PRO A 256 32.92 -23.91 -23.72
CA PRO A 256 33.24 -22.69 -24.49
C PRO A 256 32.28 -22.35 -25.68
N VAL A 257 32.41 -21.10 -26.17
CA VAL A 257 32.40 -20.64 -27.59
C VAL A 257 31.21 -21.03 -28.50
N ARG A 258 30.41 -20.10 -29.07
CA ARG A 258 30.70 -19.10 -30.14
C ARG A 258 31.00 -19.74 -31.53
N PRO A 259 30.64 -19.09 -32.66
CA PRO A 259 31.28 -17.87 -33.18
C PRO A 259 30.79 -16.54 -32.59
#